data_AF-A0A5C5YS16-F1
#
_entry.id   AF-A0A5C5YS16-F1
#
_cell.length_a   1.000
_cell.length_b   1.000
_cell.length_c   1.000
_cell.angle_alpha   90.00
_cell.angle_beta   90.00
_cell.angle_gamma   90.00
#
_symmetry.space_group_name_H-M   'P 1'
#
loop_
_entity.id
_entity.type
_entity.pdbx_description
1 polymer ?
#
loop_
_entity_poly.entity_id
_entity_poly.type
_entity_poly.pdbx_seq_one_letter_code
_entity_poly.pdbx_strand_id
1 'polypeptide(L)'
;MSKSFKQNGKKFGKRLGMQTLEEKAMMAGDVAVSVSGGDLIINEAADSIGGDQQVQVSQLENGKLRVQGLNGTQIETQAIIYNRELGRRERITIHVDSLDYNVSGGIDVDLGEGRDNFTTSAGGPTLSTQFMDIDMGDGNDRDFVALRNAAVDEQVNITTGGGNDSVSLHTVQVGEGGDNDGDLTIETGNGQDLVSMYKVGVSDDVVIDMALSQSLAERDTLMMNQVAIHDDLEVDFGGGNDKFDFFYSSVDEADIEAGAGDDDVVAIGSVADDFNYDGGTGTDEFWAFYSNGVDTNDIDLDLSSAVRRTYGQV
;
A
#
# COMPACT_ATOMS: atom_id res chain seq x y z
N MET A 1 37.06 -72.21 36.43
CA MET A 1 37.70 -70.88 36.51
C MET A 1 36.73 -69.86 35.97
N SER A 2 36.09 -69.07 36.84
CA SER A 2 35.07 -68.07 36.51
C SER A 2 35.74 -66.69 36.39
N LYS A 3 35.56 -66.01 35.26
CA LYS A 3 36.06 -64.64 35.06
C LYS A 3 34.93 -63.64 35.34
N SER A 4 35.15 -62.84 36.38
CA SER A 4 34.34 -61.71 36.82
C SER A 4 34.40 -60.55 35.81
N PHE A 5 33.26 -60.10 35.31
CA PHE A 5 33.13 -58.84 34.56
C PHE A 5 32.57 -57.73 35.46
N LYS A 6 33.38 -56.68 35.68
CA LYS A 6 32.98 -55.44 36.37
C LYS A 6 32.12 -54.59 35.44
N GLN A 7 30.88 -54.30 35.85
CA GLN A 7 30.07 -53.25 35.23
C GLN A 7 30.47 -51.88 35.78
N ASN A 8 31.01 -51.01 34.91
CA ASN A 8 31.22 -49.60 35.22
C ASN A 8 29.97 -48.80 34.82
N GLY A 9 29.16 -48.45 35.82
CA GLY A 9 28.05 -47.53 35.65
C GLY A 9 28.54 -46.08 35.55
N LYS A 10 28.44 -45.47 34.37
CA LYS A 10 28.47 -44.00 34.21
C LYS A 10 27.04 -43.49 34.06
N LYS A 11 26.46 -43.00 35.15
CA LYS A 11 25.19 -42.25 35.14
C LYS A 11 25.46 -40.84 34.61
N PHE A 12 25.12 -40.59 33.34
CA PHE A 12 25.01 -39.24 32.80
C PHE A 12 23.54 -38.80 32.88
N GLY A 13 23.15 -38.23 34.03
CA GLY A 13 21.93 -37.43 34.12
C GLY A 13 22.19 -36.06 33.50
N LYS A 14 22.07 -35.94 32.16
CA LYS A 14 22.02 -34.63 31.50
C LYS A 14 20.73 -33.94 31.95
N ARG A 15 20.85 -32.89 32.76
CA ARG A 15 19.76 -31.96 33.03
C ARG A 15 19.45 -31.24 31.72
N LEU A 16 18.25 -31.46 31.19
CA LEU A 16 17.68 -30.62 30.14
C LEU A 16 17.34 -29.28 30.81
N GLY A 17 18.24 -28.31 30.70
CA GLY A 17 17.92 -26.93 31.00
C GLY A 17 16.94 -26.46 29.93
N MET A 18 15.71 -26.18 30.34
CA MET A 18 14.79 -25.41 29.52
C MET A 18 15.44 -24.03 29.36
N GLN A 19 16.03 -23.77 28.19
CA GLN A 19 16.36 -22.41 27.80
C GLN A 19 15.01 -21.71 27.65
N THR A 20 14.69 -20.84 28.59
CA THR A 20 13.65 -19.85 28.42
C THR A 20 14.00 -19.15 27.10
N LEU A 21 13.13 -19.26 26.09
CA LEU A 21 13.16 -18.33 24.99
C LEU A 21 12.94 -16.97 25.66
N GLU A 22 14.03 -16.24 25.87
CA GLU A 22 13.94 -14.79 25.96
C GLU A 22 13.13 -14.39 24.73
N GLU A 23 12.03 -13.67 24.95
CA GLU A 23 11.35 -12.94 23.89
C GLU A 23 12.45 -12.17 23.18
N LYS A 24 12.92 -12.71 22.06
CA LYS A 24 13.51 -11.89 21.02
C LYS A 24 12.35 -10.98 20.64
N ALA A 25 12.28 -9.84 21.31
CA ALA A 25 11.69 -8.66 20.71
C ALA A 25 12.31 -8.62 19.33
N MET A 26 11.51 -8.99 18.32
CA MET A 26 11.90 -8.78 16.94
C MET A 26 12.16 -7.29 16.88
N MET A 27 13.40 -6.92 16.54
CA MET A 27 13.76 -5.53 16.43
C MET A 27 12.94 -5.01 15.25
N ALA A 28 11.90 -4.23 15.52
CA ALA A 28 11.30 -3.40 14.50
C ALA A 28 12.42 -2.50 13.95
N GLY A 29 12.43 -2.29 12.64
CA GLY A 29 13.37 -1.35 12.02
C GLY A 29 13.11 0.07 12.53
N ASP A 30 14.13 0.91 12.53
CA ASP A 30 14.00 2.34 12.81
C ASP A 30 13.86 3.12 11.50
N VAL A 31 13.25 4.30 11.56
CA VAL A 31 13.06 5.21 10.41
C VAL A 31 13.75 6.55 10.65
N ALA A 32 14.35 7.14 9.63
CA ALA A 32 14.89 8.48 9.64
C ALA A 32 13.86 9.48 9.07
N VAL A 33 13.52 10.52 9.84
CA VAL A 33 12.53 11.53 9.41
C VAL A 33 13.19 12.91 9.31
N SER A 34 12.96 13.61 8.20
CA SER A 34 13.49 14.95 7.98
C SER A 34 12.51 15.85 7.22
N VAL A 35 12.79 17.16 7.22
CA VAL A 35 12.08 18.12 6.36
C VAL A 35 13.11 18.88 5.54
N SER A 36 12.93 18.87 4.22
CA SER A 36 13.81 19.53 3.27
C SER A 36 12.95 20.17 2.18
N GLY A 37 13.24 21.41 1.78
CA GLY A 37 12.46 22.08 0.73
C GLY A 37 11.01 22.44 1.08
N GLY A 38 10.49 21.98 2.22
CA GLY A 38 9.06 22.07 2.54
C GLY A 38 8.38 20.70 2.59
N ASP A 39 9.07 19.67 2.10
CA ASP A 39 8.62 18.28 2.03
C ASP A 39 9.01 17.51 3.29
N LEU A 40 8.15 16.58 3.67
CA LEU A 40 8.42 15.59 4.71
C LEU A 40 9.03 14.35 4.06
N ILE A 41 10.21 13.96 4.52
CA ILE A 41 10.94 12.80 4.01
C ILE A 41 11.06 11.77 5.12
N ILE A 42 10.61 10.54 4.87
CA ILE A 42 10.65 9.41 5.80
C ILE A 42 11.38 8.27 5.10
N ASN A 43 12.56 7.92 5.60
CA ASN A 43 13.36 6.83 5.01
C ASN A 43 13.61 5.74 6.04
N GLU A 44 13.91 4.53 5.59
CA GLU A 44 14.53 3.51 6.42
C GLU A 44 15.83 4.03 7.07
N ALA A 45 16.03 3.76 8.36
CA ALA A 45 17.28 4.14 9.02
C ALA A 45 18.44 3.27 8.53
N ALA A 46 19.62 3.87 8.34
CA ALA A 46 20.79 3.20 7.76
C ALA A 46 21.25 1.93 8.51
N ASP A 47 20.92 1.81 9.79
CA ASP A 47 21.27 0.67 10.65
C ASP A 47 20.13 -0.36 10.77
N SER A 48 19.01 -0.14 10.07
CA SER A 48 17.78 -0.94 10.14
C SER A 48 17.39 -1.62 8.81
N ILE A 49 18.26 -1.56 7.80
CA ILE A 49 17.98 -2.03 6.44
C ILE A 49 17.36 -3.43 6.39
N GLY A 50 16.20 -3.54 5.74
CA GLY A 50 15.42 -4.76 5.58
C GLY A 50 14.60 -5.15 6.81
N GLY A 51 14.32 -4.19 7.69
CA GLY A 51 13.52 -4.40 8.89
C GLY A 51 12.02 -4.37 8.61
N ASP A 52 11.19 -4.80 9.56
CA ASP A 52 9.76 -4.46 9.50
C ASP A 52 9.59 -3.06 10.13
N GLN A 53 9.10 -2.07 9.39
CA GLN A 53 8.78 -0.75 9.91
C GLN A 53 7.28 -0.47 9.92
N GLN A 54 6.86 0.35 10.88
CA GLN A 54 5.50 0.83 10.94
C GLN A 54 5.46 2.31 11.29
N VAL A 55 4.94 3.10 10.37
CA VAL A 55 4.88 4.55 10.46
C VAL A 55 3.45 5.03 10.35
N GLN A 56 3.09 5.98 11.21
CA GLN A 56 1.85 6.72 11.12
C GLN A 56 2.11 8.21 10.90
N VAL A 57 1.42 8.80 9.93
CA VAL A 57 1.42 10.25 9.68
C VAL A 57 0.02 10.83 9.96
N SER A 58 -0.05 11.95 10.66
CA SER A 58 -1.33 12.61 10.98
C SER A 58 -1.21 14.11 10.98
N GLN A 59 -2.24 14.84 10.56
CA GLN A 59 -2.28 16.29 10.73
C GLN A 59 -2.94 16.65 12.07
N LEU A 60 -2.32 17.57 12.81
CA LEU A 60 -2.82 18.11 14.07
C LEU A 60 -3.73 19.32 13.81
N GLU A 61 -4.56 19.68 14.81
CA GLU A 61 -5.48 20.83 14.71
C GLU A 61 -4.78 22.17 14.41
N ASN A 62 -3.48 22.27 14.71
CA ASN A 62 -2.67 23.46 14.43
C ASN A 62 -2.01 23.44 13.03
N GLY A 63 -2.39 22.48 12.17
CA GLY A 63 -1.89 22.31 10.81
C GLY A 63 -0.55 21.57 10.70
N LYS A 64 0.10 21.22 11.82
CA LYS A 64 1.36 20.48 11.80
C LYS A 64 1.15 19.02 11.44
N LEU A 65 2.12 18.41 10.76
CA LEU A 65 2.16 16.97 10.57
C LEU A 65 2.89 16.30 11.72
N ARG A 66 2.30 15.26 12.29
CA ARG A 66 2.91 14.37 13.26
C ARG A 66 3.30 13.06 12.58
N VAL A 67 4.58 12.71 12.64
CA VAL A 67 5.08 11.37 12.30
C VAL A 67 5.29 10.57 13.57
N GLN A 68 4.85 9.32 13.60
CA GLN A 68 4.96 8.43 14.75
C GLN A 68 5.42 7.03 14.31
N GLY A 69 6.42 6.49 15.01
CA GLY A 69 6.79 5.08 14.89
C GLY A 69 5.86 4.19 15.72
N LEU A 70 5.48 3.03 15.19
CA LEU A 70 4.59 2.06 15.83
C LEU A 70 5.27 0.70 15.98
N ASN A 71 4.71 -0.16 16.84
CA ASN A 71 5.17 -1.54 17.07
C ASN A 71 6.68 -1.72 17.36
N GLY A 72 7.31 -0.70 17.92
CA GLY A 72 8.74 -0.71 18.27
C GLY A 72 9.62 0.03 17.28
N THR A 73 9.08 0.46 16.13
CA THR A 73 9.74 1.33 15.16
C THR A 73 10.10 2.64 15.86
N GLN A 74 11.37 3.01 15.90
CA GLN A 74 11.79 4.28 16.46
C GLN A 74 12.05 5.29 15.35
N ILE A 75 11.79 6.56 15.63
CA ILE A 75 12.17 7.63 14.72
C ILE A 75 13.57 8.12 15.10
N GLU A 76 14.52 7.92 14.22
CA GLU A 76 15.85 8.52 14.28
C GLU A 76 15.79 9.98 13.84
N THR A 77 16.16 10.86 14.76
CA THR A 77 16.45 12.25 14.41
C THR A 77 17.92 12.56 14.62
N GLN A 78 18.53 13.19 13.62
CA GLN A 78 19.89 13.69 13.76
C GLN A 78 19.88 15.05 14.47
N ALA A 79 20.09 15.04 15.79
CA ALA A 79 20.41 16.26 16.53
C ALA A 79 21.92 16.53 16.50
N ILE A 80 22.36 17.52 15.73
CA ILE A 80 23.75 18.02 15.83
C ILE A 80 23.85 18.91 17.07
N ILE A 81 24.28 18.35 18.20
CA ILE A 81 24.60 19.13 19.39
C ILE A 81 26.03 19.65 19.27
N TYR A 82 26.18 20.97 19.11
CA TYR A 82 27.49 21.62 19.19
C TYR A 82 27.96 21.64 20.64
N ASN A 83 28.80 20.69 21.01
CA ASN A 83 29.47 20.70 22.29
C ASN A 83 30.56 21.78 22.27
N ARG A 84 30.27 22.96 22.85
CA ARG A 84 31.08 24.20 22.75
C ARG A 84 32.52 24.04 23.27
N GLU A 85 32.85 22.94 23.92
CA GLU A 85 34.14 22.73 24.59
C GLU A 85 35.05 21.64 23.99
N LEU A 86 34.60 20.80 23.04
CA LEU A 86 35.40 19.61 22.66
C LEU A 86 35.96 19.57 21.23
N GLY A 87 35.56 20.47 20.32
CA GLY A 87 36.12 20.53 18.96
C GLY A 87 35.97 19.23 18.13
N ARG A 88 35.25 18.22 18.63
CA ARG A 88 34.93 16.96 17.95
C ARG A 88 33.44 16.92 17.67
N ARG A 89 33.08 16.49 16.46
CA ARG A 89 31.69 16.21 16.08
C ARG A 89 31.34 14.83 16.61
N GLU A 90 30.53 14.77 17.65
CA GLU A 90 29.87 13.54 18.07
C GLU A 90 28.44 13.60 17.53
N ARG A 91 28.04 12.55 16.81
CA ARG A 91 26.65 12.38 16.36
C ARG A 91 25.92 11.69 17.51
N ILE A 92 24.89 12.34 18.06
CA ILE A 92 23.97 11.73 19.02
C ILE A 92 22.70 11.42 18.24
N THR A 93 22.36 10.14 18.13
CA THR A 93 21.04 9.72 17.65
C THR A 93 20.06 9.89 18.81
N ILE A 94 18.97 10.62 18.56
CA ILE A 94 17.87 10.74 19.52
C ILE A 94 16.70 9.98 18.92
N HIS A 95 16.28 8.93 19.64
CA HIS A 95 15.08 8.18 19.34
C HIS A 95 13.89 8.89 19.98
N VAL A 96 12.86 9.12 19.18
CA VAL A 96 11.60 9.71 19.62
C VAL A 96 10.44 8.91 19.09
N ASP A 97 9.34 8.87 19.85
CA ASP A 97 8.14 8.16 19.43
C ASP A 97 7.33 8.98 18.42
N SER A 98 7.43 10.33 18.46
CA SER A 98 6.69 11.22 17.56
C SER A 98 7.35 12.58 17.32
N LEU A 99 7.15 13.17 16.14
CA LEU A 99 7.67 14.49 15.74
C LEU A 99 6.61 15.32 15.04
N ASP A 100 6.51 16.62 15.37
CA ASP A 100 5.57 17.56 14.76
C ASP A 100 6.29 18.57 13.84
N TYR A 101 5.98 18.57 12.54
CA TYR A 101 6.57 19.42 11.51
C TYR A 101 5.57 20.41 10.91
N ASN A 102 6.06 21.55 10.43
CA ASN A 102 5.30 22.37 9.47
C ASN A 102 5.76 21.92 8.08
N VAL A 103 4.85 21.32 7.32
CA VAL A 103 5.11 20.82 5.96
C VAL A 103 4.21 21.65 5.04
N SER A 104 4.81 22.19 3.99
CA SER A 104 4.09 22.99 2.99
C SER A 104 4.16 22.38 1.60
N GLY A 105 5.03 21.38 1.41
CA GLY A 105 5.19 20.63 0.18
C GLY A 105 4.54 19.26 0.25
N GLY A 106 5.24 18.25 -0.27
CA GLY A 106 4.80 16.87 -0.34
C GLY A 106 5.19 16.01 0.87
N ILE A 107 4.77 14.75 0.79
CA ILE A 107 5.20 13.65 1.67
C ILE A 107 5.88 12.62 0.79
N ASP A 108 7.12 12.26 1.15
CA ASP A 108 7.96 11.29 0.48
C ASP A 108 8.34 10.21 1.51
N VAL A 109 7.95 8.96 1.25
CA VAL A 109 8.12 7.81 2.13
C VAL A 109 8.84 6.71 1.37
N ASP A 110 9.94 6.22 1.95
CA ASP A 110 10.77 5.12 1.43
C ASP A 110 11.10 4.19 2.62
N LEU A 111 10.40 3.06 2.74
CA LEU A 111 10.59 2.13 3.87
C LEU A 111 11.59 1.00 3.58
N GLY A 112 12.02 0.80 2.33
CA GLY A 112 13.08 -0.14 2.00
C GLY A 112 12.60 -1.58 1.88
N GLU A 113 13.42 -2.58 2.24
CA GLU A 113 12.93 -3.99 2.19
C GLU A 113 12.21 -4.32 3.51
N GLY A 114 11.37 -5.35 3.52
CA GLY A 114 10.79 -5.90 4.75
C GLY A 114 9.29 -5.78 4.79
N ARG A 115 8.67 -6.16 5.92
CA ARG A 115 7.21 -6.12 6.02
C ARG A 115 6.75 -4.81 6.62
N ASP A 116 6.40 -3.88 5.77
CA ASP A 116 6.19 -2.51 6.15
C ASP A 116 4.73 -2.10 6.24
N ASN A 117 4.50 -1.00 6.96
CA ASN A 117 3.17 -0.54 7.26
C ASN A 117 3.13 0.98 7.37
N PHE A 118 2.58 1.61 6.33
CA PHE A 118 2.32 3.04 6.30
C PHE A 118 0.84 3.32 6.53
N THR A 119 0.53 4.21 7.48
CA THR A 119 -0.85 4.64 7.72
C THR A 119 -0.98 6.13 7.91
N THR A 120 -2.09 6.70 7.45
CA THR A 120 -2.53 8.02 7.91
C THR A 120 -3.66 7.90 8.94
N SER A 121 -3.77 8.88 9.84
CA SER A 121 -4.81 8.83 10.88
C SER A 121 -6.22 8.93 10.30
N ALA A 122 -7.09 7.99 10.68
CA ALA A 122 -8.52 8.02 10.37
C ALA A 122 -9.31 9.06 11.22
N GLY A 123 -8.73 9.54 12.32
CA GLY A 123 -9.36 10.44 13.28
C GLY A 123 -8.57 11.73 13.42
N GLY A 124 -9.05 12.81 12.85
CA GLY A 124 -8.39 14.11 12.90
C GLY A 124 -8.81 15.02 11.75
N PRO A 125 -8.18 16.22 11.65
CA PRO A 125 -8.20 17.02 10.44
C PRO A 125 -7.79 16.19 9.22
N THR A 126 -8.35 16.53 8.05
CA THR A 126 -7.91 16.00 6.76
C THR A 126 -6.43 16.31 6.57
N LEU A 127 -5.63 15.30 6.24
CA LEU A 127 -4.22 15.46 5.89
C LEU A 127 -4.14 16.20 4.54
N SER A 128 -3.59 17.40 4.51
CA SER A 128 -3.40 18.18 3.28
C SER A 128 -1.92 18.34 2.93
N THR A 129 -1.55 18.04 1.69
CA THR A 129 -0.18 18.11 1.15
C THR A 129 -0.21 18.34 -0.36
N GLN A 130 0.90 18.80 -0.95
CA GLN A 130 0.97 19.05 -2.40
C GLN A 130 0.97 17.75 -3.21
N PHE A 131 1.90 16.84 -2.91
CA PHE A 131 2.00 15.53 -3.54
C PHE A 131 2.26 14.46 -2.46
N MET A 132 2.03 13.20 -2.79
CA MET A 132 2.39 12.08 -1.93
C MET A 132 3.06 10.98 -2.73
N ASP A 133 4.25 10.56 -2.29
CA ASP A 133 4.99 9.43 -2.83
C ASP A 133 5.23 8.43 -1.70
N ILE A 134 4.75 7.21 -1.88
CA ILE A 134 4.88 6.11 -0.91
C ILE A 134 5.53 4.94 -1.62
N ASP A 135 6.80 4.73 -1.36
CA ASP A 135 7.58 3.59 -1.77
C ASP A 135 7.80 2.68 -0.55
N MET A 136 7.21 1.50 -0.57
CA MET A 136 7.44 0.47 0.46
C MET A 136 8.67 -0.38 0.12
N GLY A 137 9.38 -0.05 -0.95
CA GLY A 137 10.64 -0.62 -1.43
C GLY A 137 10.52 -1.93 -2.20
N ASP A 138 11.67 -2.52 -2.49
CA ASP A 138 11.77 -3.76 -3.27
C ASP A 138 11.65 -4.97 -2.32
N GLY A 139 10.73 -5.91 -2.60
CA GLY A 139 10.47 -6.98 -1.65
C GLY A 139 9.73 -8.20 -2.21
N ASN A 140 9.65 -9.25 -1.39
CA ASN A 140 8.63 -10.30 -1.51
C ASN A 140 8.09 -10.54 -0.10
N ASP A 141 7.38 -9.54 0.39
CA ASP A 141 6.92 -9.35 1.74
C ASP A 141 5.40 -9.13 1.73
N ARG A 142 4.87 -8.32 2.65
CA ARG A 142 3.42 -8.18 2.88
C ARG A 142 3.14 -6.79 3.43
N ASP A 143 3.28 -5.83 2.55
CA ASP A 143 3.20 -4.44 2.88
C ASP A 143 1.76 -4.00 3.02
N PHE A 144 1.61 -2.93 3.78
CA PHE A 144 0.31 -2.38 4.08
C PHE A 144 0.33 -0.86 4.04
N VAL A 145 -0.36 -0.30 3.04
CA VAL A 145 -0.58 1.13 2.88
C VAL A 145 -2.04 1.43 3.21
N ALA A 146 -2.28 2.30 4.20
CA ALA A 146 -3.62 2.81 4.50
C ALA A 146 -3.65 4.33 4.52
N LEU A 147 -4.20 4.90 3.46
CA LEU A 147 -4.39 6.32 3.26
C LEU A 147 -5.85 6.69 3.57
N ARG A 148 -6.03 7.49 4.61
CA ARG A 148 -7.32 7.83 5.19
C ARG A 148 -7.44 9.32 5.39
N ASN A 149 -8.58 9.89 5.00
CA ASN A 149 -8.91 11.30 5.23
C ASN A 149 -7.78 12.24 4.75
N ALA A 150 -7.40 12.10 3.49
CA ALA A 150 -6.33 12.88 2.86
C ALA A 150 -6.87 13.70 1.69
N ALA A 151 -6.29 14.87 1.48
CA ALA A 151 -6.49 15.73 0.32
C ALA A 151 -5.10 16.08 -0.23
N VAL A 152 -4.83 15.67 -1.45
CA VAL A 152 -3.55 15.89 -2.14
C VAL A 152 -3.82 16.80 -3.33
N ASP A 153 -3.09 17.91 -3.44
CA ASP A 153 -3.39 18.94 -4.44
C ASP A 153 -3.01 18.50 -5.86
N GLU A 154 -1.90 17.77 -5.98
CA GLU A 154 -1.32 17.24 -7.23
C GLU A 154 -1.52 15.72 -7.24
N GLN A 155 -0.44 14.93 -7.25
CA GLN A 155 -0.45 13.49 -7.49
C GLN A 155 -0.25 12.64 -6.21
N VAL A 156 -0.73 11.39 -6.27
CA VAL A 156 -0.45 10.32 -5.31
C VAL A 156 0.14 9.11 -6.02
N ASN A 157 1.35 8.71 -5.62
CA ASN A 157 2.01 7.49 -6.07
C ASN A 157 2.15 6.52 -4.91
N ILE A 158 1.82 5.25 -5.12
CA ILE A 158 1.97 4.18 -4.15
C ILE A 158 2.63 2.99 -4.83
N THR A 159 3.79 2.57 -4.35
CA THR A 159 4.52 1.38 -4.81
C THR A 159 4.74 0.44 -3.64
N THR A 160 4.33 -0.84 -3.73
CA THR A 160 4.56 -1.84 -2.67
C THR A 160 5.62 -2.89 -3.02
N GLY A 161 6.20 -2.83 -4.21
CA GLY A 161 7.26 -3.77 -4.58
C GLY A 161 6.71 -5.12 -5.02
N GLY A 162 6.92 -6.18 -4.25
CA GLY A 162 6.33 -7.47 -4.57
C GLY A 162 6.04 -8.23 -3.28
N GLY A 163 5.20 -9.26 -3.36
CA GLY A 163 4.70 -9.92 -2.17
C GLY A 163 3.20 -10.07 -2.20
N ASN A 164 2.57 -10.15 -1.04
CA ASN A 164 1.11 -10.14 -0.95
C ASN A 164 0.71 -8.90 -0.18
N ASP A 165 0.47 -7.83 -0.90
CA ASP A 165 0.38 -6.48 -0.37
C ASP A 165 -1.06 -6.00 -0.27
N SER A 166 -1.26 -4.91 0.46
CA SER A 166 -2.57 -4.31 0.56
C SER A 166 -2.52 -2.79 0.63
N VAL A 167 -3.23 -2.16 -0.30
CA VAL A 167 -3.42 -0.72 -0.39
C VAL A 167 -4.88 -0.40 -0.09
N SER A 168 -5.12 0.49 0.87
CA SER A 168 -6.46 0.90 1.29
C SER A 168 -6.60 2.42 1.32
N LEU A 169 -7.40 2.94 0.38
CA LEU A 169 -7.75 4.35 0.29
C LEU A 169 -9.17 4.58 0.84
N HIS A 170 -9.32 5.50 1.80
CA HIS A 170 -10.60 5.77 2.44
C HIS A 170 -10.82 7.27 2.64
N THR A 171 -11.77 7.87 1.91
CA THR A 171 -12.02 9.32 1.95
C THR A 171 -10.75 10.09 1.59
N VAL A 172 -10.28 9.86 0.36
CA VAL A 172 -9.10 10.52 -0.23
C VAL A 172 -9.57 11.37 -1.40
N GLN A 173 -9.05 12.59 -1.52
CA GLN A 173 -9.22 13.45 -2.70
C GLN A 173 -7.84 13.75 -3.28
N VAL A 174 -7.69 13.62 -4.59
CA VAL A 174 -6.46 13.89 -5.34
C VAL A 174 -6.80 14.88 -6.44
N GLY A 175 -6.00 15.94 -6.61
CA GLY A 175 -6.30 17.00 -7.57
C GLY A 175 -7.29 18.07 -7.08
N GLU A 176 -7.40 18.33 -5.78
CA GLU A 176 -8.21 19.46 -5.24
C GLU A 176 -7.59 20.84 -5.52
N GLY A 177 -6.40 20.86 -6.16
CA GLY A 177 -5.72 22.04 -6.66
C GLY A 177 -6.51 22.81 -7.72
N GLY A 178 -6.09 24.03 -8.02
CA GLY A 178 -6.79 24.90 -8.98
C GLY A 178 -6.61 24.51 -10.46
N ASP A 179 -5.73 23.55 -10.72
CA ASP A 179 -5.39 22.97 -12.02
C ASP A 179 -6.30 21.78 -12.37
N ASN A 180 -6.73 20.96 -11.40
CA ASN A 180 -7.45 19.69 -11.57
C ASN A 180 -6.64 18.57 -12.27
N ASP A 181 -5.32 18.68 -12.35
CA ASP A 181 -4.45 17.70 -13.04
C ASP A 181 -3.86 16.68 -12.03
N GLY A 182 -4.71 16.14 -11.15
CA GLY A 182 -4.26 15.31 -10.02
C GLY A 182 -4.45 13.83 -10.27
N ASP A 183 -3.33 13.11 -10.46
CA ASP A 183 -3.30 11.68 -10.78
C ASP A 183 -3.14 10.79 -9.55
N LEU A 184 -3.70 9.58 -9.62
CA LEU A 184 -3.44 8.50 -8.67
C LEU A 184 -2.83 7.29 -9.39
N THR A 185 -1.60 6.94 -9.01
CA THR A 185 -0.93 5.72 -9.48
C THR A 185 -0.74 4.75 -8.31
N ILE A 186 -1.11 3.48 -8.51
CA ILE A 186 -0.88 2.38 -7.55
C ILE A 186 -0.19 1.22 -8.28
N GLU A 187 0.98 0.83 -7.81
CA GLU A 187 1.76 -0.31 -8.33
C GLU A 187 2.01 -1.31 -7.19
N THR A 188 1.39 -2.50 -7.24
CA THR A 188 1.60 -3.54 -6.21
C THR A 188 2.58 -4.65 -6.63
N GLY A 189 2.91 -4.69 -7.92
CA GLY A 189 3.96 -5.54 -8.47
C GLY A 189 3.59 -7.01 -8.58
N ASN A 190 4.23 -7.95 -7.88
CA ASN A 190 3.91 -9.38 -8.04
C ASN A 190 3.30 -9.96 -6.78
N GLY A 191 2.20 -10.72 -6.90
CA GLY A 191 1.79 -11.71 -5.93
C GLY A 191 0.29 -11.80 -5.76
N GLN A 192 -0.24 -11.66 -4.54
CA GLN A 192 -1.70 -11.68 -4.35
C GLN A 192 -2.08 -10.44 -3.57
N ASP A 193 -2.43 -9.41 -4.32
CA ASP A 193 -2.56 -8.06 -3.83
C ASP A 193 -4.02 -7.65 -3.67
N LEU A 194 -4.22 -6.69 -2.77
CA LEU A 194 -5.54 -6.15 -2.48
C LEU A 194 -5.50 -4.63 -2.51
N VAL A 195 -6.14 -4.05 -3.53
CA VAL A 195 -6.40 -2.62 -3.62
C VAL A 195 -7.87 -2.36 -3.27
N SER A 196 -8.12 -1.53 -2.26
CA SER A 196 -9.47 -1.15 -1.84
C SER A 196 -9.60 0.36 -1.77
N MET A 197 -10.50 0.90 -2.59
CA MET A 197 -10.83 2.33 -2.67
C MET A 197 -12.27 2.56 -2.20
N TYR A 198 -12.43 3.40 -1.19
CA TYR A 198 -13.75 3.80 -0.70
C TYR A 198 -13.87 5.30 -0.52
N LYS A 199 -14.83 5.92 -1.23
CA LYS A 199 -15.00 7.39 -1.26
C LYS A 199 -13.72 8.09 -1.68
N VAL A 200 -13.21 7.72 -2.85
CA VAL A 200 -12.02 8.35 -3.44
C VAL A 200 -12.46 9.26 -4.58
N GLY A 201 -11.90 10.46 -4.63
CA GLY A 201 -12.07 11.40 -5.75
C GLY A 201 -10.71 11.67 -6.37
N VAL A 202 -10.61 11.58 -7.69
CA VAL A 202 -9.40 11.87 -8.48
C VAL A 202 -9.81 12.80 -9.61
N SER A 203 -9.13 13.93 -9.74
CA SER A 203 -9.52 15.00 -10.68
C SER A 203 -9.06 14.77 -12.12
N ASP A 204 -8.11 13.86 -12.32
CA ASP A 204 -7.58 13.47 -13.63
C ASP A 204 -7.58 11.94 -13.70
N ASP A 205 -6.43 11.28 -13.89
CA ASP A 205 -6.32 9.86 -14.17
C ASP A 205 -6.12 8.97 -12.94
N VAL A 206 -6.58 7.72 -13.05
CA VAL A 206 -6.21 6.63 -12.14
C VAL A 206 -5.58 5.49 -12.91
N VAL A 207 -4.36 5.13 -12.52
CA VAL A 207 -3.64 3.96 -13.05
C VAL A 207 -3.39 2.97 -11.90
N ILE A 208 -3.80 1.72 -12.09
CA ILE A 208 -3.58 0.64 -11.12
C ILE A 208 -2.91 -0.54 -11.84
N ASP A 209 -1.64 -0.78 -11.53
CA ASP A 209 -0.89 -1.94 -11.99
C ASP A 209 -0.71 -2.93 -10.83
N MET A 210 -1.39 -4.07 -10.90
CA MET A 210 -1.32 -5.12 -9.88
C MET A 210 -0.39 -6.27 -10.27
N ALA A 211 0.33 -6.20 -11.39
CA ALA A 211 1.09 -7.34 -11.90
C ALA A 211 2.30 -7.02 -12.77
N LEU A 212 3.50 -7.40 -12.30
CA LEU A 212 4.69 -7.52 -13.17
C LEU A 212 4.83 -8.92 -13.81
N SER A 213 4.01 -9.91 -13.43
CA SER A 213 4.08 -11.29 -13.93
C SER A 213 2.74 -11.83 -14.44
N GLN A 214 2.82 -12.79 -15.34
CA GLN A 214 1.67 -13.46 -15.97
C GLN A 214 1.39 -14.82 -15.29
N SER A 215 1.44 -14.86 -13.96
CA SER A 215 1.41 -16.09 -13.18
C SER A 215 -0.02 -16.49 -12.83
N LEU A 216 -0.55 -17.52 -13.49
CA LEU A 216 -1.91 -18.06 -13.23
C LEU A 216 -2.20 -18.55 -11.78
N ALA A 217 -1.22 -18.50 -10.87
CA ALA A 217 -1.39 -18.85 -9.46
C ALA A 217 -1.72 -17.64 -8.57
N GLU A 218 -1.61 -16.43 -9.13
CA GLU A 218 -1.87 -15.16 -8.50
C GLU A 218 -3.37 -14.85 -8.57
N ARG A 219 -3.82 -13.98 -7.68
CA ARG A 219 -5.22 -13.57 -7.57
C ARG A 219 -5.23 -12.22 -6.90
N ASP A 220 -5.36 -11.23 -7.73
CA ASP A 220 -5.44 -9.85 -7.35
C ASP A 220 -6.89 -9.45 -7.16
N THR A 221 -7.11 -8.46 -6.31
CA THR A 221 -8.45 -7.97 -6.02
C THR A 221 -8.44 -6.46 -5.95
N LEU A 222 -9.18 -5.85 -6.87
CA LEU A 222 -9.51 -4.42 -6.86
C LEU A 222 -10.96 -4.23 -6.42
N MET A 223 -11.15 -3.43 -5.38
CA MET A 223 -12.47 -3.04 -4.91
C MET A 223 -12.61 -1.52 -4.95
N MET A 224 -13.49 -1.01 -5.80
CA MET A 224 -13.82 0.41 -5.90
C MET A 224 -15.26 0.62 -5.46
N ASN A 225 -15.47 1.48 -4.46
CA ASN A 225 -16.79 1.79 -3.93
C ASN A 225 -16.95 3.28 -3.67
N GLN A 226 -17.88 3.92 -4.37
CA GLN A 226 -18.06 5.37 -4.34
C GLN A 226 -16.79 6.10 -4.77
N VAL A 227 -16.16 5.64 -5.86
CA VAL A 227 -15.01 6.30 -6.46
C VAL A 227 -15.49 7.22 -7.58
N ALA A 228 -14.94 8.42 -7.67
CA ALA A 228 -15.15 9.35 -8.77
C ALA A 228 -13.80 9.69 -9.39
N ILE A 229 -13.64 9.37 -10.67
CA ILE A 229 -12.51 9.73 -11.51
C ILE A 229 -13.08 10.61 -12.61
N HIS A 230 -12.41 11.71 -12.90
CA HIS A 230 -12.90 12.69 -13.85
C HIS A 230 -12.50 12.39 -15.29
N ASP A 231 -11.35 11.76 -15.49
CA ASP A 231 -10.88 11.31 -16.80
C ASP A 231 -10.77 9.76 -16.78
N ASP A 232 -9.58 9.20 -16.99
CA ASP A 232 -9.43 7.78 -17.31
C ASP A 232 -9.16 6.89 -16.09
N LEU A 233 -9.70 5.67 -16.14
CA LEU A 233 -9.33 4.55 -15.26
C LEU A 233 -8.62 3.48 -16.08
N GLU A 234 -7.35 3.23 -15.79
CA GLU A 234 -6.57 2.12 -16.34
C GLU A 234 -6.28 1.10 -15.24
N VAL A 235 -6.57 -0.18 -15.50
CA VAL A 235 -6.28 -1.29 -14.57
C VAL A 235 -5.64 -2.44 -15.33
N ASP A 236 -4.45 -2.87 -14.90
CA ASP A 236 -3.77 -4.09 -15.36
C ASP A 236 -3.64 -5.09 -14.20
N PHE A 237 -4.26 -6.25 -14.34
CA PHE A 237 -4.13 -7.38 -13.42
C PHE A 237 -3.05 -8.40 -13.84
N GLY A 238 -2.49 -8.27 -15.03
CA GLY A 238 -1.46 -9.16 -15.59
C GLY A 238 -1.92 -10.59 -15.83
N GLY A 239 -1.84 -11.47 -14.84
CA GLY A 239 -2.38 -12.82 -14.99
C GLY A 239 -2.58 -13.49 -13.65
N GLY A 240 -3.64 -14.27 -13.51
CA GLY A 240 -4.12 -14.71 -12.22
C GLY A 240 -5.52 -15.27 -12.33
N ASN A 241 -6.30 -15.27 -11.26
CA ASN A 241 -7.76 -15.42 -11.38
C ASN A 241 -8.35 -14.25 -10.62
N ASP A 242 -8.40 -13.12 -11.29
CA ASP A 242 -8.43 -11.80 -10.69
C ASP A 242 -9.85 -11.33 -10.47
N LYS A 243 -10.00 -10.28 -9.68
CA LYS A 243 -11.31 -9.79 -9.30
C LYS A 243 -11.38 -8.28 -9.29
N PHE A 244 -12.32 -7.74 -10.06
CA PHE A 244 -12.68 -6.33 -10.03
C PHE A 244 -14.12 -6.11 -9.57
N ASP A 245 -14.28 -5.48 -8.41
CA ASP A 245 -15.57 -5.03 -7.89
C ASP A 245 -15.70 -3.51 -8.07
N PHE A 246 -16.54 -3.05 -8.99
CA PHE A 246 -16.76 -1.63 -9.31
C PHE A 246 -18.16 -1.19 -8.90
N PHE A 247 -18.30 -0.56 -7.74
CA PHE A 247 -19.60 -0.22 -7.13
C PHE A 247 -19.82 1.28 -6.97
N TYR A 248 -20.99 1.76 -7.41
CA TYR A 248 -21.44 3.14 -7.20
C TYR A 248 -20.40 4.21 -7.58
N SER A 249 -19.62 3.94 -8.61
CA SER A 249 -18.47 4.74 -9.00
C SER A 249 -18.69 5.42 -10.36
N SER A 250 -17.95 6.48 -10.65
CA SER A 250 -18.02 7.24 -11.91
C SER A 250 -16.63 7.43 -12.46
N VAL A 251 -16.45 7.22 -13.76
CA VAL A 251 -15.23 7.46 -14.55
C VAL A 251 -15.66 8.03 -15.90
N ASP A 252 -14.76 8.66 -16.67
CA ASP A 252 -15.04 8.99 -18.07
C ASP A 252 -14.83 7.73 -18.92
N GLU A 253 -13.58 7.34 -19.12
CA GLU A 253 -13.22 6.07 -19.76
C GLU A 253 -12.66 5.07 -18.73
N ALA A 254 -12.98 3.79 -18.90
CA ALA A 254 -12.35 2.71 -18.16
C ALA A 254 -11.77 1.67 -19.11
N ASP A 255 -10.48 1.39 -18.96
CA ASP A 255 -9.78 0.29 -19.62
C ASP A 255 -9.27 -0.72 -18.60
N ILE A 256 -9.74 -1.97 -18.72
CA ILE A 256 -9.46 -3.04 -17.76
C ILE A 256 -8.87 -4.23 -18.50
N GLU A 257 -7.59 -4.49 -18.26
CA GLU A 257 -6.85 -5.64 -18.76
C GLU A 257 -6.73 -6.70 -17.65
N ALA A 258 -7.47 -7.80 -17.76
CA ALA A 258 -7.37 -8.91 -16.80
C ALA A 258 -6.26 -9.91 -17.15
N GLY A 259 -5.92 -9.99 -18.45
CA GLY A 259 -4.84 -10.82 -18.94
C GLY A 259 -5.13 -12.32 -18.89
N ALA A 260 -4.31 -13.13 -18.21
CA ALA A 260 -4.45 -14.59 -18.29
C ALA A 260 -5.07 -15.20 -17.03
N GLY A 261 -6.20 -15.89 -17.19
CA GLY A 261 -6.78 -16.86 -16.25
C GLY A 261 -8.31 -16.77 -16.22
N ASP A 262 -8.95 -17.17 -15.11
CA ASP A 262 -10.42 -17.11 -15.01
C ASP A 262 -10.81 -15.87 -14.17
N ASP A 263 -11.16 -14.77 -14.84
CA ASP A 263 -11.30 -13.46 -14.19
C ASP A 263 -12.75 -13.04 -13.94
N ASP A 264 -12.99 -12.33 -12.82
CA ASP A 264 -14.33 -11.90 -12.39
C ASP A 264 -14.44 -10.37 -12.32
N VAL A 265 -15.31 -9.77 -13.15
CA VAL A 265 -15.64 -8.34 -13.06
C VAL A 265 -17.10 -8.14 -12.68
N VAL A 266 -17.35 -7.31 -11.66
CA VAL A 266 -18.68 -6.97 -11.16
C VAL A 266 -18.86 -5.46 -11.08
N ALA A 267 -19.66 -4.89 -11.98
CA ALA A 267 -20.03 -3.48 -11.99
C ALA A 267 -21.48 -3.27 -11.50
N ILE A 268 -21.68 -2.56 -10.40
CA ILE A 268 -23.03 -2.28 -9.84
C ILE A 268 -23.23 -0.81 -9.58
N GLY A 269 -24.22 -0.22 -10.25
CA GLY A 269 -24.61 1.17 -10.04
C GLY A 269 -23.49 2.18 -10.36
N SER A 270 -22.52 1.79 -11.17
CA SER A 270 -21.44 2.65 -11.64
C SER A 270 -21.74 3.21 -13.03
N VAL A 271 -21.04 4.30 -13.38
CA VAL A 271 -21.15 5.01 -14.66
C VAL A 271 -19.75 5.14 -15.26
N ALA A 272 -19.66 4.90 -16.56
CA ALA A 272 -18.53 5.19 -17.43
C ALA A 272 -19.15 5.67 -18.75
N ASP A 273 -18.52 6.64 -19.41
CA ASP A 273 -18.87 7.03 -20.78
C ASP A 273 -18.41 5.91 -21.73
N ASP A 274 -17.18 5.42 -21.59
CA ASP A 274 -16.68 4.21 -22.27
C ASP A 274 -16.16 3.18 -21.25
N PHE A 275 -16.52 1.91 -21.41
CA PHE A 275 -16.02 0.81 -20.56
C PHE A 275 -15.49 -0.32 -21.43
N ASN A 276 -14.15 -0.39 -21.55
CA ASN A 276 -13.42 -1.45 -22.21
C ASN A 276 -12.98 -2.51 -21.19
N TYR A 277 -13.17 -3.78 -21.55
CA TYR A 277 -12.68 -4.91 -20.75
C TYR A 277 -12.12 -5.99 -21.67
N ASP A 278 -10.82 -6.25 -21.49
CA ASP A 278 -10.10 -7.37 -22.08
C ASP A 278 -9.88 -8.46 -21.02
N GLY A 279 -10.66 -9.54 -21.10
CA GLY A 279 -10.49 -10.72 -20.25
C GLY A 279 -9.29 -11.59 -20.64
N GLY A 280 -8.64 -11.31 -21.77
CA GLY A 280 -7.48 -12.04 -22.28
C GLY A 280 -7.73 -13.55 -22.46
N THR A 281 -7.02 -14.42 -21.72
CA THR A 281 -7.11 -15.87 -21.89
C THR A 281 -7.67 -16.59 -20.68
N GLY A 282 -8.79 -17.28 -20.85
CA GLY A 282 -9.33 -18.23 -19.88
C GLY A 282 -10.85 -18.18 -19.90
N THR A 283 -11.49 -18.31 -18.74
CA THR A 283 -12.96 -18.25 -18.61
C THR A 283 -13.35 -17.07 -17.74
N ASP A 284 -13.69 -15.96 -18.39
CA ASP A 284 -13.94 -14.71 -17.69
C ASP A 284 -15.44 -14.45 -17.52
N GLU A 285 -15.84 -13.87 -16.39
CA GLU A 285 -17.21 -13.48 -16.10
C GLU A 285 -17.34 -11.97 -15.88
N PHE A 286 -18.11 -11.32 -16.76
CA PHE A 286 -18.50 -9.91 -16.59
C PHE A 286 -19.97 -9.80 -16.18
N TRP A 287 -20.19 -9.21 -15.00
CA TRP A 287 -21.50 -8.98 -14.39
C TRP A 287 -21.75 -7.48 -14.25
N ALA A 288 -22.81 -6.98 -14.90
CA ALA A 288 -23.20 -5.59 -14.75
C ALA A 288 -24.68 -5.42 -14.36
N PHE A 289 -24.90 -4.57 -13.35
CA PHE A 289 -26.20 -4.22 -12.80
C PHE A 289 -26.35 -2.71 -12.76
N TYR A 290 -26.99 -2.16 -13.79
CA TYR A 290 -27.08 -0.71 -13.97
C TYR A 290 -28.25 -0.11 -13.18
N SER A 291 -27.97 0.97 -12.45
CA SER A 291 -28.99 1.89 -11.93
C SER A 291 -28.88 3.22 -12.67
N ASN A 292 -29.65 3.39 -13.75
CA ASN A 292 -29.87 4.67 -14.46
C ASN A 292 -28.59 5.46 -14.84
N GLY A 293 -27.88 5.13 -15.93
CA GLY A 293 -26.84 6.04 -16.39
C GLY A 293 -26.00 5.57 -17.56
N VAL A 294 -25.48 4.35 -17.50
CA VAL A 294 -24.59 3.82 -18.55
C VAL A 294 -25.35 3.68 -19.85
N ASP A 295 -24.91 4.38 -20.88
CA ASP A 295 -25.36 4.09 -22.23
C ASP A 295 -24.74 2.73 -22.61
N THR A 296 -25.58 1.71 -22.67
CA THR A 296 -25.12 0.34 -22.98
C THR A 296 -24.50 0.21 -24.38
N ASN A 297 -24.56 1.28 -25.18
CA ASN A 297 -23.89 1.37 -26.47
C ASN A 297 -22.36 1.46 -26.34
N ASP A 298 -21.84 1.85 -25.18
CA ASP A 298 -20.45 2.26 -24.98
C ASP A 298 -19.67 1.26 -24.10
N ILE A 299 -20.10 -0.01 -24.15
CA ILE A 299 -19.40 -1.12 -23.49
C ILE A 299 -18.82 -2.00 -24.58
N ASP A 300 -17.51 -1.89 -24.79
CA ASP A 300 -16.75 -2.83 -25.60
C ASP A 300 -16.22 -3.95 -24.71
N LEU A 301 -16.49 -5.19 -25.11
CA LEU A 301 -16.03 -6.36 -24.37
C LEU A 301 -15.36 -7.27 -25.38
N ASP A 302 -14.08 -7.60 -25.18
CA ASP A 302 -13.49 -8.71 -25.90
C ASP A 302 -14.04 -10.03 -25.32
N LEU A 303 -15.18 -10.46 -25.89
CA LEU A 303 -15.84 -11.70 -25.51
C LEU A 303 -15.21 -12.94 -26.17
N SER A 304 -13.99 -12.84 -26.72
CA SER A 304 -13.32 -14.03 -27.27
C SER A 304 -13.02 -15.09 -26.21
N SER A 305 -12.90 -14.68 -24.93
CA SER A 305 -12.80 -15.53 -23.74
C SER A 305 -13.96 -15.36 -22.73
N ALA A 306 -14.62 -14.19 -22.68
CA ALA A 306 -15.57 -13.86 -21.62
C ALA A 306 -17.04 -14.28 -21.86
N VAL A 307 -17.74 -14.69 -20.80
CA VAL A 307 -19.19 -14.93 -20.77
C VAL A 307 -19.92 -13.71 -20.19
N ARG A 308 -20.51 -12.88 -21.06
CA ARG A 308 -21.35 -11.75 -20.64
C ARG A 308 -22.65 -12.21 -19.99
N ARG A 309 -22.90 -11.81 -18.74
CA ARG A 309 -24.23 -11.94 -18.09
C ARG A 309 -24.76 -10.57 -17.67
N THR A 310 -25.48 -9.92 -18.58
CA THR A 310 -26.18 -8.67 -18.26
C THR A 310 -27.57 -8.97 -17.71
N TYR A 311 -27.83 -8.56 -16.47
CA TYR A 311 -29.16 -8.62 -15.87
C TYR A 311 -29.81 -7.24 -15.97
N GLY A 312 -30.96 -7.18 -16.64
CA GLY A 312 -31.68 -5.93 -16.87
C GLY A 312 -32.19 -5.24 -15.60
N GLN A 313 -32.45 -3.94 -15.73
CA GLN A 313 -32.90 -3.01 -14.69
C GLN A 313 -33.97 -3.58 -13.74
N VAL A 314 -33.83 -3.28 -12.43
CA VAL A 314 -34.89 -3.39 -11.41
C VAL A 314 -35.50 -2.01 -11.18
#